data_AF-D1CTV3-F1
#
_entry.id   AF-D1CTV3-F1
#
_cell.length_a   1.000
_cell.length_b   1.000
_cell.length_c   1.000
_cell.angle_alpha   90.00
_cell.angle_beta   90.00
_cell.angle_gamma   90.00
#
_symmetry.space_group_name_H-M   'P 1'
#
loop_
_entity.id
_entity.type
_entity.pdbx_description
1 polymer ?
#
loop_
_entity_poly.entity_id
_entity_poly.type
_entity_poly.pdbx_seq_one_letter_code
_entity_poly.pdbx_strand_id
1 'polypeptide(L)' 'MSELAELLKQKAEIEAKIEKVKAVEIDKMKLNFAELATQLRELNALPDTLSSLFTDKAGTFNA' A
#
# COMPACT_ATOMS: atom_id res chain seq x y z
N MET A 1 19.92 30.65 -17.29
CA MET A 1 18.58 30.11 -17.01
C MET A 1 17.94 30.99 -15.93
N SER A 2 16.61 31.19 -15.93
CA SER A 2 15.99 32.00 -14.87
C SER A 2 15.87 31.18 -13.59
N GLU A 3 16.02 31.83 -12.44
CA GLU A 3 15.87 31.24 -11.10
C GLU A 3 14.52 30.51 -10.94
N LEU A 4 13.47 31.05 -11.57
CA LEU A 4 12.15 30.41 -11.63
C LEU A 4 12.19 29.04 -12.33
N ALA A 5 12.94 28.89 -13.42
CA ALA A 5 13.06 27.61 -14.13
C ALA A 5 13.82 26.56 -13.30
N GLU A 6 14.85 26.97 -12.55
CA GLU A 6 15.55 26.09 -11.61
C GLU A 6 14.66 25.66 -10.44
N LEU A 7 13.88 26.59 -9.87
CA LEU A 7 12.93 26.27 -8.79
C LEU A 7 11.83 25.30 -9.26
N LEU A 8 11.30 25.49 -10.47
CA LEU A 8 10.31 24.57 -11.04
C LEU A 8 10.89 23.17 -11.28
N LYS A 9 12.14 23.08 -11.74
CA LYS A 9 12.84 21.80 -11.90
C LYS A 9 13.02 21.09 -10.56
N GLN A 10 13.49 21.81 -9.54
CA GLN A 10 13.67 21.25 -8.19
C GLN A 10 12.35 20.79 -7.58
N LYS A 11 11.26 21.54 -7.78
CA LYS A 11 9.92 21.15 -7.33
C LYS A 11 9.50 19.81 -7.94
N ALA A 12 9.63 19.67 -9.26
CA ALA A 12 9.25 18.43 -9.96
C ALA A 12 10.08 17.22 -9.48
N GLU A 13 11.39 17.41 -9.23
CA GLU A 13 12.25 16.37 -8.68
C GLU A 13 11.84 15.95 -7.25
N ILE A 14 11.40 16.90 -6.43
CA ILE A 14 10.90 16.62 -5.07
C ILE A 14 9.56 15.89 -5.13
N GLU A 15 8.63 16.32 -5.97
CA GLU A 15 7.33 15.67 -6.15
C GLU A 15 7.49 14.20 -6.58
N ALA A 16 8.38 13.93 -7.54
CA ALA A 16 8.68 12.56 -7.97
C ALA A 16 9.27 11.70 -6.84
N LYS A 17 10.12 12.27 -5.97
CA LYS A 17 10.64 11.57 -4.79
C LYS A 17 9.54 11.27 -3.77
N ILE A 18 8.64 12.23 -3.52
CA ILE A 18 7.50 12.06 -2.61
C ILE A 18 6.60 10.93 -3.13
N GLU A 19 6.28 10.91 -4.41
CA GLU A 19 5.44 9.87 -5.02
C GLU A 19 6.08 8.48 -4.87
N LYS A 20 7.40 8.38 -5.10
CA LYS A 20 8.14 7.13 -4.90
C LYS A 20 8.09 6.66 -3.44
N VAL A 21 8.30 7.55 -2.47
CA VAL A 21 8.25 7.20 -1.05
C VAL A 21 6.85 6.75 -0.65
N LYS A 22 5.81 7.47 -1.08
CA LYS A 22 4.41 7.10 -0.84
C LYS A 22 4.07 5.72 -1.40
N ALA A 23 4.53 5.40 -2.61
CA ALA A 23 4.32 4.08 -3.20
C ALA A 23 4.92 2.97 -2.32
N VAL A 24 6.14 3.16 -1.83
CA VAL A 24 6.81 2.21 -0.92
C VAL A 24 6.06 2.07 0.41
N GLU A 25 5.57 3.18 0.98
CA GLU A 25 4.77 3.15 2.21
C GLU A 25 3.45 2.41 2.01
N ILE A 26 2.77 2.63 0.89
CA ILE A 26 1.54 1.92 0.54
C ILE A 26 1.81 0.41 0.44
N ASP A 27 2.90 0.00 -0.21
CA ASP A 27 3.22 -1.42 -0.34
C ASP A 27 3.54 -2.06 1.01
N LYS A 28 4.23 -1.34 1.91
CA LYS A 28 4.42 -1.78 3.29
C LYS A 28 3.10 -1.90 4.05
N MET A 29 2.18 -0.95 3.87
CA MET A 29 0.86 -0.99 4.50
C MET A 29 0.02 -2.18 4.02
N LYS A 30 0.10 -2.53 2.72
CA LYS A 30 -0.56 -3.74 2.18
C LYS A 30 -0.05 -5.01 2.85
N LEU A 31 1.27 -5.14 3.02
CA LEU A 31 1.87 -6.30 3.68
C LEU A 31 1.39 -6.41 5.14
N ASN A 32 1.46 -5.31 5.90
CA ASN A 32 0.99 -5.28 7.27
C ASN A 32 -0.51 -5.61 7.39
N PHE A 33 -1.31 -5.17 6.42
CA PHE A 33 -2.75 -5.48 6.37
C PHE A 33 -3.01 -6.97 6.14
N ALA A 34 -2.24 -7.61 5.26
CA ALA A 34 -2.32 -9.05 5.02
C ALA A 34 -1.89 -9.88 6.24
N GLU A 35 -0.82 -9.47 6.93
CA GLU A 35 -0.40 -10.09 8.19
C GLU A 35 -1.50 -10.00 9.25
N LEU A 36 -2.09 -8.81 9.43
CA LEU A 36 -3.18 -8.62 10.37
C LEU A 36 -4.41 -9.46 10.01
N ALA A 37 -4.76 -9.54 8.73
CA ALA A 37 -5.88 -10.35 8.28
C ALA A 37 -5.67 -11.84 8.57
N THR A 38 -4.43 -12.32 8.44
CA THR A 38 -4.04 -13.69 8.80
C THR A 38 -4.22 -13.92 10.29
N GLN A 39 -3.70 -13.03 11.14
CA GLN A 39 -3.86 -13.11 12.59
C GLN A 39 -5.34 -13.11 13.00
N LEU A 40 -6.16 -12.22 12.41
CA LEU A 40 -7.59 -12.17 12.69
C LEU A 40 -8.31 -13.45 12.23
N ARG A 41 -7.90 -14.04 11.11
CA ARG A 41 -8.47 -15.31 10.64
C ARG A 41 -8.16 -16.45 11.61
N GLU A 42 -6.92 -16.57 12.09
CA GLU A 42 -6.53 -17.58 13.08
C GLU A 42 -7.34 -17.46 14.37
N LEU A 43 -7.73 -16.24 14.74
CA LEU A 43 -8.58 -15.94 15.88
C LEU A 43 -10.08 -16.08 15.60
N ASN A 44 -10.48 -16.50 14.39
CA ASN A 44 -11.88 -16.50 13.91
C ASN A 44 -12.59 -15.13 14.07
N ALA A 45 -11.81 -14.05 13.98
CA ALA A 45 -12.25 -12.67 14.19
C ALA A 45 -12.16 -11.80 12.93
N LEU A 46 -11.77 -12.38 11.78
CA LEU A 46 -11.75 -11.65 10.51
C LEU A 46 -13.19 -11.42 10.02
N PRO A 47 -13.61 -10.17 9.76
CA PRO A 47 -14.95 -9.89 9.25
C PRO A 47 -15.20 -10.55 7.88
N ASP A 48 -16.37 -11.16 7.71
CA ASP A 48 -16.75 -11.83 6.45
C ASP A 48 -16.71 -10.89 5.23
N THR A 49 -16.99 -9.60 5.44
CA THR A 49 -16.90 -8.56 4.42
C THR A 49 -15.48 -8.38 3.88
N LEU A 50 -14.47 -8.66 4.69
CA LEU A 50 -13.05 -8.58 4.32
C LEU A 50 -12.48 -9.94 3.90
N SER A 51 -13.06 -11.06 4.36
CA SER A 51 -12.61 -12.42 4.02
C SER A 51 -12.54 -12.66 2.50
N SER A 52 -13.50 -12.11 1.76
CA SER A 52 -13.54 -12.20 0.28
C SER A 52 -12.36 -11.52 -0.42
N LEU A 53 -11.70 -10.55 0.21
CA LEU A 53 -10.55 -9.83 -0.35
C LEU A 53 -9.26 -10.67 -0.28
N PHE A 54 -9.21 -11.63 0.64
CA PHE A 54 -8.09 -12.53 0.84
C PHE A 54 -8.36 -13.93 0.29
N THR A 55 -9.58 -14.23 -0.14
CA THR A 55 -9.95 -15.55 -0.63
C THR A 55 -9.94 -15.58 -2.15
N ASP A 56 -9.23 -16.52 -2.75
CA ASP A 56 -9.20 -16.69 -4.19
C ASP A 56 -10.50 -17.31 -4.75
N LYS A 57 -10.58 -17.41 -6.08
CA LYS A 57 -11.74 -18.01 -6.77
C LYS A 57 -11.95 -19.50 -6.46
N ALA A 58 -10.94 -20.18 -5.90
CA ALA A 58 -11.02 -21.57 -5.47
C ALA A 58 -11.44 -21.71 -4.00
N GLY A 59 -11.65 -20.61 -3.28
CA GLY A 59 -12.01 -20.62 -1.86
C GLY A 59 -10.80 -20.72 -0.91
N THR A 60 -9.58 -20.54 -1.43
CA THR A 60 -8.35 -20.58 -0.62
C THR A 60 -8.00 -19.17 -0.15
N PHE A 61 -7.79 -19.03 1.15
CA PHE A 61 -7.36 -17.77 1.74
C PHE A 61 -5.85 -17.58 1.54
N ASN A 62 -5.50 -16.55 0.80
CA ASN A 62 -4.15 -16.11 0.49
C ASN A 62 -3.84 -14.86 1.31
N ALA A 63 -2.90 -15.04 2.25
CA ALA A 63 -2.25 -13.97 2.98
C ALA A 63 -1.13 -13.37 2.15
#